data_AF-A0A3A1XFU7-F1
#
_entry.id   AF-A0A3A1XFU7-F1
#
_cell.length_a   1.000
_cell.length_b   1.000
_cell.length_c   1.000
_cell.angle_alpha   90.00
_cell.angle_beta   90.00
_cell.angle_gamma   90.00
#
_symmetry.space_group_name_H-M   'P 1'
#
loop_
_entity.id
_entity.type
_entity.pdbx_description
1 polymer ?
#
loop_
_entity_poly.entity_id
_entity_poly.type
_entity_poly.pdbx_seq_one_letter_code
_entity_poly.pdbx_strand_id
1 'polypeptide(L)' 'ETVLDSSVMQFDEILVSGGKRGLDVVLNPQDIVTLLNATVADIAA' A
#
# COMPACT_ATOMS: atom_id res chain seq x y z
N GLU A 1 -6.83 -12.15 1.89
CA GLU A 1 -5.59 -11.92 1.12
C GLU A 1 -5.55 -10.46 0.73
N THR A 2 -4.40 -9.80 0.90
CA THR A 2 -4.22 -8.39 0.55
C THR A 2 -3.37 -8.33 -0.71
N VAL A 3 -3.82 -7.60 -1.73
CA VAL A 3 -3.08 -7.38 -2.96
C VAL A 3 -2.90 -5.88 -3.16
N LEU A 4 -1.67 -5.47 -3.47
CA LEU A 4 -1.34 -4.11 -3.87
C LEU A 4 -1.01 -4.10 -5.36
N ASP A 5 -1.40 -3.02 -6.03
CA ASP A 5 -1.00 -2.83 -7.41
C ASP A 5 0.51 -2.66 -7.54
N SER A 6 1.10 -3.21 -8.61
CA SER A 6 2.55 -3.16 -8.85
C SER A 6 3.12 -1.74 -8.91
N SER A 7 2.30 -0.73 -9.24
CA SER A 7 2.71 0.67 -9.24
C SER A 7 3.16 1.21 -7.88
N VAL A 8 2.76 0.59 -6.75
CA VAL A 8 3.18 1.06 -5.42
C VAL A 8 4.70 1.03 -5.24
N MET A 9 5.41 0.13 -5.94
CA MET A 9 6.87 -0.01 -5.84
C MET A 9 7.63 1.08 -6.60
N GLN A 10 6.92 1.99 -7.29
CA GLN A 10 7.51 3.12 -8.01
C GLN A 10 7.69 4.36 -7.12
N PHE A 11 7.24 4.30 -5.86
CA PHE A 11 7.26 5.41 -4.91
C PHE A 11 8.02 5.03 -3.63
N ASP A 12 8.76 5.99 -3.08
CA ASP A 12 9.44 5.81 -1.78
C ASP A 12 8.43 5.71 -0.63
N GLU A 13 7.30 6.41 -0.74
CA GLU A 13 6.18 6.42 0.20
C GLU A 13 4.84 6.46 -0.52
N ILE A 14 3.82 5.81 0.07
CA ILE A 14 2.44 5.83 -0.42
C ILE A 14 1.48 6.34 0.66
N LEU A 15 0.33 6.86 0.24
CA LEU A 15 -0.75 7.28 1.12
C LEU A 15 -1.83 6.18 1.18
N VAL A 16 -2.24 5.80 2.38
CA VAL A 16 -3.40 4.91 2.58
C VAL A 16 -4.35 5.49 3.63
N SER A 17 -5.62 5.08 3.57
CA SER A 17 -6.62 5.46 4.59
C SER A 17 -6.17 5.04 5.98
N GLY A 18 -6.19 5.97 6.94
CA GLY A 18 -5.87 5.69 8.34
C GLY A 18 -7.01 5.08 9.15
N GLY A 19 -8.12 4.66 8.51
CA GLY A 19 -9.26 4.03 9.18
C GLY A 19 -10.17 5.00 9.95
N LYS A 20 -9.94 6.32 9.86
CA LYS A 20 -10.76 7.38 10.44
C LYS A 20 -10.95 8.49 9.40
N ARG A 21 -12.14 9.11 9.37
CA ARG A 21 -12.40 10.24 8.46
C ARG A 21 -11.40 11.38 8.71
N GLY A 22 -10.79 11.86 7.63
CA GLY A 22 -9.79 12.92 7.67
C GLY A 22 -8.43 12.48 8.22
N LEU A 23 -8.10 11.19 8.16
CA LEU A 23 -6.79 10.67 8.54
C LEU A 23 -6.24 9.77 7.44
N ASP A 24 -5.01 10.08 7.02
CA ASP A 24 -4.20 9.28 6.11
C ASP A 24 -2.91 8.83 6.81
N VAL A 25 -2.34 7.72 6.34
CA VAL A 25 -1.04 7.21 6.78
C VAL A 25 -0.10 7.23 5.58
N VAL A 26 1.07 7.83 5.78
CA VAL A 26 2.18 7.81 4.84
C VAL A 26 3.19 6.78 5.33
N LEU A 27 3.59 5.87 4.45
CA LEU A 27 4.52 4.81 4.79
C LEU A 27 5.24 4.27 3.55
N ASN A 28 6.36 3.60 3.78
CA ASN A 28 7.04 2.88 2.72
C ASN A 28 6.17 1.68 2.26
N PRO A 29 6.00 1.45 0.94
CA PRO A 29 5.23 0.32 0.44
C PRO A 29 5.70 -1.05 0.95
N GLN A 30 7.01 -1.21 1.16
CA GLN A 30 7.59 -2.47 1.64
C GLN A 30 7.14 -2.80 3.06
N ASP A 31 6.94 -1.79 3.90
CA ASP A 31 6.48 -1.98 5.29
C ASP A 31 5.07 -2.59 5.31
N ILE A 32 4.17 -2.11 4.44
CA ILE A 32 2.80 -2.63 4.38
C ILE A 32 2.76 -4.05 3.79
N VAL A 33 3.62 -4.34 2.80
CA VAL A 33 3.77 -5.68 2.22
C VAL A 33 4.18 -6.67 3.30
N THR A 34 5.20 -6.32 4.09
CA THR A 34 5.70 -7.17 5.17
C THR A 34 4.67 -7.30 6.31
N LEU A 35 4.04 -6.20 6.72
CA LEU A 35 3.07 -6.21 7.82
C LEU A 35 1.83 -7.07 7.51
N LEU A 36 1.34 -6.99 6.28
CA LEU A 36 0.10 -7.67 5.87
C LEU A 36 0.33 -9.00 5.16
N ASN A 37 1.59 -9.38 4.93
CA ASN A 37 1.96 -10.48 4.04
C ASN A 37 1.23 -10.35 2.69
N ALA A 38 1.31 -9.16 2.08
CA ALA A 38 0.57 -8.81 0.86
C ALA A 38 1.27 -9.30 -0.40
N THR A 39 0.48 -9.58 -1.44
CA THR A 39 0.98 -9.87 -2.79
C THR A 39 1.06 -8.57 -3.60
N VAL A 40 2.13 -8.38 -4.36
CA VAL A 40 2.26 -7.28 -5.33
C VAL A 40 2.01 -7.84 -6.72
N ALA A 41 1.03 -7.27 -7.45
CA ALA A 41 0.65 -7.72 -8.80
C ALA A 41 0.11 -6.55 -9.64
N ASP A 42 0.17 -6.66 -10.96
CA ASP A 42 -0.44 -5.70 -11.88
C ASP A 42 -1.96 -5.92 -11.92
N ILE A 43 -2.74 -5.03 -11.27
CA ILE A 43 -4.20 -5.18 -11.06
C ILE A 43 -5.01 -3.91 -11.35
N ALA A 44 -4.35 -2.76 -11.57
CA ALA A 44 -5.01 -1.55 -12.03
C ALA A 44 -5.51 -1.69 -13.49
N ALA A 45 -6.59 -0.97 -13.83
CA ALA A 45 -7.24 -1.01 -15.15
C ALA A 45 -6.82 0.16 -16.06
#